data_AF-A0A6M0SEU5-F1
#
_entry.id   AF-A0A6M0SEU5-F1
#
_cell.length_a   1.000
_cell.length_b   1.000
_cell.length_c   1.000
_cell.angle_alpha   90.00
_cell.angle_beta   90.00
_cell.angle_gamma   90.00
#
_symmetry.space_group_name_H-M   'P 1'
#
loop_
_entity.id
_entity.type
_entity.pdbx_description
1 polymer ?
#
loop_
_entity_poly.entity_id
_entity_poly.type
_entity_poly.pdbx_seq_one_letter_code
_entity_poly.pdbx_strand_id
1 'polypeptide(L)'
;MALLFGLAILVSLGFWFSRGDVNGPNPAFAARSNFWADRRVAAALESGFEQADKAAELGQTASNADQWDQVVKAWTDAIATLQTIPAQSPERFFAQRKQQEYLQNLAFAQRQANQLSWPNVFPSLGSPVLDEQLRLYLSYLATFGPPDILVIGSSRTIQGINPQILQTDLETQGYPVRVFNFSINGATAQVMNFVLQRLLTSDQLPRLVIWGDGSRAFNSRRVDATFANILKSPGYRAVLAGEKPGFSNRASIPRPPSSINAYGFLPVADVFDPAAFYQTYPRISGRYDGFYNPFGLTGLQLGSLRSLVGYLKSRNIELVYVHLPLSGDYLDDFRLPLDQRFQQFLQTQSQRQGFAVIDLLLQWRQQNAFFADPSHLNQAGATSIAQQLARDPLVLEKLNALE
;
A
#
# COMPACT_ATOMS: atom_id res chain seq x y z
N MET A 1 18.96 -16.38 24.34
CA MET A 1 17.73 -17.14 24.64
C MET A 1 16.78 -16.94 23.48
N ALA A 2 16.77 -17.92 22.57
CA ALA A 2 15.96 -17.93 21.35
C ALA A 2 14.56 -18.45 21.71
N LEU A 3 13.55 -17.63 21.49
CA LEU A 3 12.14 -18.03 21.64
C LEU A 3 11.73 -18.78 20.37
N LEU A 4 11.87 -20.10 20.45
CA LEU A 4 11.15 -21.10 19.66
C LEU A 4 9.65 -20.88 19.83
N PHE A 5 9.02 -20.09 18.96
CA PHE A 5 7.57 -20.04 18.83
C PHE A 5 7.17 -20.55 17.44
N GLY A 6 6.70 -21.80 17.42
CA GLY A 6 5.59 -22.21 16.55
C GLY A 6 5.93 -22.65 15.12
N LEU A 7 6.85 -23.59 14.93
CA LEU A 7 6.86 -24.43 13.73
C LEU A 7 6.03 -25.69 14.01
N ALA A 8 4.71 -25.58 13.87
CA ALA A 8 3.85 -26.74 13.68
C ALA A 8 3.45 -26.77 12.20
N ILE A 9 4.40 -27.11 11.32
CA ILE A 9 4.02 -27.74 10.06
C ILE A 9 3.48 -29.10 10.50
N LEU A 10 2.15 -29.18 10.66
CA LEU A 10 1.50 -30.46 10.87
C LEU A 10 1.76 -31.30 9.62
N VAL A 11 2.73 -32.20 9.72
CA VAL A 11 2.80 -33.36 8.83
C VAL A 11 1.56 -34.18 9.17
N SER A 12 0.45 -33.92 8.48
CA SER A 12 -0.62 -34.91 8.43
C SER A 12 -0.09 -36.06 7.58
N LEU A 13 0.64 -37.00 8.20
CA LEU A 13 0.90 -38.31 7.62
C LEU A 13 -0.47 -38.93 7.32
N GLY A 14 -0.94 -38.75 6.09
CA GLY A 14 -2.11 -39.43 5.58
C GLY A 14 -1.76 -40.89 5.41
N PHE A 15 -1.80 -41.67 6.49
CA PHE A 15 -1.81 -43.13 6.39
C PHE A 15 -3.11 -43.53 5.71
N TRP A 16 -3.07 -43.63 4.38
CA TRP A 16 -4.13 -44.26 3.60
C TRP A 16 -4.06 -45.77 3.87
N PHE A 17 -5.05 -46.28 4.62
CA PHE A 17 -5.36 -47.69 4.56
C PHE A 17 -5.82 -47.99 3.13
N SER A 18 -5.02 -48.76 2.40
CA SER A 18 -5.50 -49.52 1.25
C SER A 18 -6.80 -50.20 1.64
N ARG A 19 -7.89 -49.93 0.92
CA ARG A 19 -9.13 -50.70 1.06
C ARG A 19 -8.81 -52.14 0.69
N GLY A 20 -8.55 -52.97 1.69
CA GLY A 20 -8.35 -54.39 1.54
C GLY A 20 -9.58 -55.05 0.93
N ASP A 21 -9.33 -55.93 -0.04
CA ASP A 21 -10.31 -56.85 -0.60
C ASP A 21 -10.95 -57.68 0.52
N VAL A 22 -12.21 -57.37 0.84
CA VAL A 22 -13.10 -58.25 1.60
C VAL A 22 -14.07 -58.89 0.61
N ASN A 23 -13.75 -60.13 0.23
CA ASN A 23 -14.63 -61.04 -0.48
C ASN A 23 -15.83 -61.44 0.41
N GLY A 24 -17.04 -61.10 -0.02
CA GLY A 24 -18.31 -61.60 0.52
C GLY A 24 -19.45 -61.32 -0.47
N PRO A 25 -20.40 -62.24 -0.72
CA PRO A 25 -21.21 -62.18 -1.94
C PRO A 25 -22.56 -61.44 -1.80
N ASN A 26 -22.86 -60.68 -2.87
CA ASN A 26 -24.17 -60.43 -3.50
C ASN A 26 -25.11 -59.31 -2.95
N PRO A 27 -26.00 -58.72 -3.77
CA PRO A 27 -25.74 -57.79 -4.88
C PRO A 27 -26.68 -56.55 -4.84
N ALA A 28 -26.59 -55.70 -5.89
CA ALA A 28 -27.60 -54.73 -6.30
C ALA A 28 -27.72 -53.41 -5.51
N PHE A 29 -26.80 -52.48 -5.77
CA PHE A 29 -27.18 -51.16 -6.28
C PHE A 29 -26.12 -50.77 -7.32
N ALA A 30 -26.40 -51.10 -8.58
CA ALA A 30 -25.65 -50.62 -9.72
C ALA A 30 -25.93 -49.12 -9.92
N ALA A 31 -25.47 -48.29 -8.98
CA ALA A 31 -25.02 -46.96 -9.35
C ALA A 31 -23.75 -47.19 -10.16
N ARG A 32 -23.80 -46.86 -11.45
CA ARG A 32 -22.62 -46.81 -12.32
C ARG A 32 -21.68 -45.72 -11.79
N SER A 33 -20.99 -45.98 -10.68
CA SER A 33 -19.85 -45.19 -10.25
C SER A 33 -18.72 -45.53 -11.19
N ASN A 34 -18.36 -44.58 -12.04
CA ASN A 34 -17.27 -44.68 -12.99
C ASN A 34 -15.97 -45.13 -12.29
N PHE A 35 -15.66 -46.44 -12.33
CA PHE A 35 -14.41 -47.03 -11.82
C PHE A 35 -13.14 -46.37 -12.40
N TRP A 36 -13.26 -45.65 -13.52
CA TRP A 36 -12.19 -44.87 -14.15
C TRP A 36 -12.13 -43.41 -13.69
N ALA A 37 -13.25 -42.83 -13.25
CA ALA A 37 -13.27 -41.52 -12.60
C ALA A 37 -12.63 -41.60 -11.21
N ASP A 38 -12.82 -42.72 -10.51
CA ASP A 38 -12.24 -43.00 -9.20
C ASP A 38 -10.70 -43.07 -9.26
N ARG A 39 -10.11 -43.81 -10.20
CA ARG A 39 -8.65 -43.91 -10.33
C ARG A 39 -7.95 -42.59 -10.68
N ARG A 40 -8.54 -41.76 -11.54
CA ARG A 40 -7.96 -40.45 -11.88
C ARG A 40 -8.07 -39.47 -10.71
N VAL A 41 -9.18 -39.50 -9.98
CA VAL A 41 -9.35 -38.68 -8.77
C VAL A 41 -8.41 -39.15 -7.66
N ALA A 42 -8.28 -40.46 -7.44
CA ALA A 42 -7.34 -41.03 -6.48
C ALA A 42 -5.89 -40.68 -6.83
N ALA A 43 -5.48 -40.82 -8.09
CA ALA A 43 -4.14 -40.44 -8.53
C ALA A 43 -3.86 -38.93 -8.39
N ALA A 44 -4.87 -38.08 -8.64
CA ALA A 44 -4.74 -36.64 -8.44
C ALA A 44 -4.64 -36.27 -6.96
N LEU A 45 -5.36 -36.96 -6.08
CA LEU A 45 -5.24 -36.80 -4.63
C LEU A 45 -3.86 -37.22 -4.13
N GLU A 46 -3.42 -38.41 -4.52
CA GLU A 46 -2.10 -38.96 -4.19
C GLU A 46 -1.00 -37.99 -4.64
N SER A 47 -1.00 -37.60 -5.91
CA SER A 47 -0.02 -36.65 -6.45
C SER A 47 -0.07 -35.29 -5.75
N GLY A 48 -1.27 -34.77 -5.45
CA GLY A 48 -1.42 -33.50 -4.72
C GLY A 48 -0.89 -33.57 -3.28
N PHE A 49 -0.96 -34.73 -2.64
CA PHE A 49 -0.40 -34.94 -1.30
C PHE A 49 1.12 -35.14 -1.34
N GLU A 50 1.64 -35.91 -2.30
CA GLU A 50 3.10 -36.04 -2.50
C GLU A 50 3.76 -34.68 -2.79
N GLN A 51 3.12 -33.83 -3.61
CA GLN A 51 3.59 -32.47 -3.87
C GLN A 51 3.60 -31.61 -2.60
N ALA A 52 2.60 -31.77 -1.73
CA ALA A 52 2.53 -31.08 -0.45
C ALA A 52 3.56 -31.57 0.55
N ASP A 53 3.81 -32.87 0.63
CA ASP A 53 4.85 -33.46 1.47
C ASP A 53 6.23 -32.94 1.04
N LYS A 54 6.49 -32.94 -0.27
CA LYS A 54 7.70 -32.33 -0.84
C LYS A 54 7.81 -30.84 -0.48
N ALA A 55 6.71 -30.09 -0.55
CA ALA A 55 6.70 -28.68 -0.17
C ALA A 55 7.06 -28.49 1.31
N ALA A 56 6.54 -29.35 2.19
CA ALA A 56 6.85 -29.34 3.61
C ALA A 56 8.33 -29.69 3.88
N GLU A 57 8.89 -30.69 3.19
CA GLU A 57 10.31 -31.08 3.29
C GLU A 57 11.25 -29.95 2.85
N LEU A 58 10.96 -29.32 1.69
CA LEU A 58 11.72 -28.16 1.23
C LEU A 58 11.66 -27.02 2.27
N GLY A 59 10.49 -26.78 2.86
CA GLY A 59 10.29 -25.74 3.87
C GLY A 59 11.09 -25.93 5.15
N GLN A 60 11.48 -27.16 5.50
CA GLN A 60 12.29 -27.44 6.69
C GLN A 60 13.76 -27.05 6.52
N THR A 61 14.25 -27.00 5.28
CA THR A 61 15.67 -26.76 4.98
C THR A 61 15.92 -25.42 4.28
N ALA A 62 14.86 -24.73 3.85
CA ALA A 62 14.95 -23.44 3.19
C ALA A 62 15.54 -22.35 4.10
N SER A 63 16.59 -21.68 3.61
CA SER A 63 17.40 -20.70 4.34
C SER A 63 17.61 -19.39 3.58
N ASN A 64 17.24 -19.34 2.30
CA ASN A 64 17.36 -18.16 1.44
C ASN A 64 16.14 -18.01 0.53
N ALA A 65 16.02 -16.85 -0.13
CA ALA A 65 14.89 -16.52 -1.00
C ALA A 65 14.63 -17.59 -2.07
N ASP A 66 15.64 -17.99 -2.84
CA ASP A 66 15.50 -18.97 -3.93
C ASP A 66 14.98 -20.33 -3.43
N GLN A 67 15.42 -20.76 -2.24
CA GLN A 67 14.93 -21.99 -1.61
C GLN A 67 13.47 -21.84 -1.16
N TRP A 68 13.09 -20.70 -0.59
CA TRP A 68 11.69 -20.42 -0.23
C TRP A 68 10.79 -20.27 -1.46
N ASP A 69 11.29 -19.76 -2.58
CA ASP A 69 10.56 -19.71 -3.85
C ASP A 69 10.28 -21.13 -4.40
N GLN A 70 11.18 -22.09 -4.17
CA GLN A 70 10.90 -23.51 -4.47
C GLN A 70 9.79 -24.08 -3.59
N VAL A 71 9.73 -23.69 -2.31
CA VAL A 71 8.65 -24.07 -1.38
C VAL A 71 7.31 -23.48 -1.85
N VAL A 72 7.30 -22.21 -2.23
CA VAL A 72 6.14 -21.52 -2.81
C VAL A 72 5.64 -22.25 -4.06
N LYS A 73 6.56 -22.60 -4.97
CA LYS A 73 6.22 -23.35 -6.18
C LYS A 73 5.60 -24.71 -5.84
N ALA A 74 6.19 -25.47 -4.93
CA ALA A 74 5.69 -26.81 -4.57
C ALA A 74 4.28 -26.76 -3.94
N TRP A 75 4.00 -25.79 -3.04
CA TRP A 75 2.65 -25.60 -2.52
C TRP A 75 1.65 -25.18 -3.61
N THR A 76 2.07 -24.33 -4.54
CA THR A 76 1.24 -23.90 -5.68
C THR A 76 0.86 -25.08 -6.57
N ASP A 77 1.83 -25.93 -6.91
CA ASP A 77 1.61 -27.14 -7.70
C ASP A 77 0.63 -28.10 -6.99
N ALA A 78 0.80 -28.33 -5.67
CA ALA A 78 -0.10 -29.16 -4.87
C ALA A 78 -1.56 -28.65 -4.88
N ILE A 79 -1.74 -27.34 -4.69
CA ILE A 79 -3.06 -26.69 -4.73
C ILE A 79 -3.68 -26.85 -6.12
N ALA A 80 -2.92 -26.57 -7.19
CA ALA A 80 -3.38 -26.68 -8.56
C ALA A 80 -3.80 -28.11 -8.91
N THR A 81 -3.03 -29.12 -8.47
CA THR A 81 -3.38 -30.54 -8.66
C THR A 81 -4.69 -30.89 -7.97
N LEU A 82 -4.88 -30.53 -6.70
CA LEU A 82 -6.14 -30.77 -6.00
C LEU A 82 -7.32 -30.03 -6.63
N GLN A 83 -7.09 -28.88 -7.30
CA GLN A 83 -8.16 -28.10 -7.94
C GLN A 83 -8.78 -28.83 -9.12
N THR A 84 -8.06 -29.77 -9.73
CA THR A 84 -8.53 -30.60 -10.86
C THR A 84 -9.61 -31.61 -10.46
N ILE A 85 -9.79 -31.90 -9.17
CA ILE A 85 -10.79 -32.86 -8.68
C ILE A 85 -12.20 -32.35 -9.04
N PRO A 86 -13.03 -33.13 -9.76
CA PRO A 86 -14.32 -32.67 -10.25
C PRO A 86 -15.24 -32.18 -9.13
N ALA A 87 -16.01 -31.12 -9.39
CA ALA A 87 -16.92 -30.53 -8.40
C ALA A 87 -18.00 -31.50 -7.88
N GLN A 88 -18.34 -32.52 -8.67
CA GLN A 88 -19.33 -33.55 -8.33
C GLN A 88 -18.72 -34.81 -7.68
N SER A 89 -17.40 -34.89 -7.55
CA SER A 89 -16.75 -36.05 -6.93
C SER A 89 -16.94 -36.00 -5.40
N PRO A 90 -17.18 -37.15 -4.74
CA PRO A 90 -17.33 -37.19 -3.28
C PRO A 90 -16.05 -36.76 -2.53
N GLU A 91 -14.87 -36.93 -3.14
CA GLU A 91 -13.57 -36.52 -2.60
C GLU A 91 -13.37 -34.99 -2.60
N ARG A 92 -14.19 -34.26 -3.38
CA ARG A 92 -14.08 -32.80 -3.54
C ARG A 92 -14.07 -32.06 -2.21
N PHE A 93 -14.93 -32.44 -1.27
CA PHE A 93 -15.01 -31.78 0.03
C PHE A 93 -13.70 -31.92 0.82
N PHE A 94 -13.12 -33.13 0.83
CA PHE A 94 -11.84 -33.38 1.48
C PHE A 94 -10.70 -32.60 0.82
N ALA A 95 -10.62 -32.65 -0.51
CA ALA A 95 -9.64 -31.90 -1.29
C ALA A 95 -9.72 -30.39 -1.02
N GLN A 96 -10.92 -29.82 -0.92
CA GLN A 96 -11.13 -28.41 -0.58
C GLN A 96 -10.62 -28.06 0.82
N ARG A 97 -10.80 -28.95 1.80
CA ARG A 97 -10.25 -28.75 3.15
C ARG A 97 -8.73 -28.76 3.15
N LYS A 98 -8.09 -29.70 2.42
CA LYS A 98 -6.62 -29.72 2.27
C LYS A 98 -6.10 -28.51 1.50
N GLN A 99 -6.80 -28.05 0.46
CA GLN A 99 -6.44 -26.82 -0.24
C GLN A 99 -6.41 -25.59 0.67
N GLN A 100 -7.38 -25.46 1.59
CA GLN A 100 -7.38 -24.34 2.56
C GLN A 100 -6.15 -24.36 3.45
N GLU A 101 -5.73 -25.54 3.92
CA GLU A 101 -4.49 -25.73 4.67
C GLU A 101 -3.26 -25.38 3.80
N TYR A 102 -3.23 -25.85 2.55
CA TYR A 102 -2.10 -25.58 1.65
C TYR A 102 -1.98 -24.10 1.28
N LEU A 103 -3.10 -23.39 1.16
CA LEU A 103 -3.12 -21.94 0.96
C LEU A 103 -2.50 -21.20 2.16
N GLN A 104 -2.71 -21.69 3.39
CA GLN A 104 -2.06 -21.11 4.59
C GLN A 104 -0.55 -21.37 4.57
N ASN A 105 -0.13 -22.58 4.18
CA ASN A 105 1.29 -22.93 4.04
C ASN A 105 1.97 -22.15 2.92
N LEU A 106 1.32 -22.00 1.77
CA LEU A 106 1.76 -21.15 0.66
C LEU A 106 1.94 -19.70 1.13
N ALA A 107 0.96 -19.15 1.86
CA ALA A 107 1.05 -17.80 2.39
C ALA A 107 2.22 -17.64 3.38
N PHE A 108 2.52 -18.66 4.19
CA PHE A 108 3.71 -18.68 5.04
C PHE A 108 4.99 -18.70 4.22
N ALA A 109 5.12 -19.60 3.25
CA ALA A 109 6.29 -19.71 2.38
C ALA A 109 6.56 -18.40 1.62
N GLN A 110 5.50 -17.75 1.10
CA GLN A 110 5.62 -16.46 0.42
C GLN A 110 6.11 -15.36 1.36
N ARG A 111 5.67 -15.33 2.62
CA ARG A 111 6.17 -14.36 3.61
C ARG A 111 7.66 -14.57 3.87
N GLN A 112 8.11 -15.81 3.98
CA GLN A 112 9.54 -16.13 4.18
C GLN A 112 10.38 -15.72 2.96
N ALA A 113 9.95 -16.10 1.76
CA ALA A 113 10.61 -15.70 0.50
C ALA A 113 10.75 -14.17 0.42
N ASN A 114 9.66 -13.44 0.64
CA ASN A 114 9.63 -11.98 0.58
C ASN A 114 10.54 -11.33 1.62
N GLN A 115 10.54 -11.82 2.87
CA GLN A 115 11.40 -11.28 3.93
C GLN A 115 12.90 -11.41 3.61
N LEU A 116 13.28 -12.44 2.86
CA LEU A 116 14.66 -12.73 2.49
C LEU A 116 15.08 -12.09 1.16
N SER A 117 14.13 -11.83 0.27
CA SER A 117 14.38 -11.34 -1.11
C SER A 117 14.33 -9.82 -1.26
N TRP A 118 13.83 -9.08 -0.26
CA TRP A 118 13.64 -7.64 -0.44
C TRP A 118 14.96 -6.87 -0.58
N PRO A 119 15.18 -6.20 -1.71
CA PRO A 119 16.40 -5.45 -1.93
C PRO A 119 16.40 -4.23 -1.03
N ASN A 120 17.51 -4.02 -0.33
CA ASN A 120 17.77 -2.71 0.22
C ASN A 120 18.14 -1.76 -0.92
N VAL A 121 17.39 -0.68 -1.09
CA VAL A 121 17.60 0.26 -2.20
C VAL A 121 18.38 1.50 -1.78
N PHE A 122 18.48 1.76 -0.48
CA PHE A 122 19.09 2.96 0.07
C PHE A 122 19.28 2.84 1.60
N PRO A 123 20.28 3.50 2.22
CA PRO A 123 20.37 3.47 3.68
C PRO A 123 19.09 4.11 4.27
N SER A 124 18.64 3.61 5.43
CA SER A 124 17.39 4.07 6.03
C SER A 124 17.32 5.59 6.12
N LEU A 125 16.17 6.14 5.75
CA LEU A 125 15.83 7.56 5.82
C LEU A 125 15.19 7.92 7.18
N GLY A 126 15.28 7.03 8.17
CA GLY A 126 14.75 7.28 9.52
C GLY A 126 13.23 7.14 9.61
N SER A 127 12.58 6.54 8.61
CA SER A 127 11.15 6.23 8.59
C SER A 127 10.90 4.91 7.85
N PRO A 128 10.39 3.85 8.52
CA PRO A 128 10.09 2.58 7.87
C PRO A 128 9.14 2.70 6.67
N VAL A 129 8.14 3.58 6.76
CA VAL A 129 7.17 3.83 5.67
C VAL A 129 7.85 4.52 4.49
N LEU A 130 8.77 5.45 4.73
CA LEU A 130 9.55 6.08 3.66
C LEU A 130 10.50 5.07 3.00
N ASP A 131 11.16 4.24 3.79
CA ASP A 131 12.06 3.20 3.27
C ASP A 131 11.31 2.15 2.43
N GLU A 132 10.08 1.81 2.84
CA GLU A 132 9.17 0.92 2.10
C GLU A 132 8.64 1.58 0.82
N GLN A 133 8.13 2.82 0.89
CA GLN A 133 7.64 3.56 -0.27
C GLN A 133 8.73 3.80 -1.32
N LEU A 134 9.95 4.13 -0.89
CA LEU A 134 11.08 4.29 -1.81
C LEU A 134 11.39 2.98 -2.55
N ARG A 135 11.32 1.85 -1.85
CA ARG A 135 11.54 0.52 -2.45
C ARG A 135 10.42 0.16 -3.43
N LEU A 136 9.16 0.31 -3.02
CA LEU A 136 8.00 0.08 -3.88
C LEU A 136 8.07 0.94 -5.13
N TYR A 137 8.42 2.22 -4.98
CA TYR A 137 8.53 3.13 -6.10
C TYR A 137 9.68 2.77 -7.05
N LEU A 138 10.86 2.43 -6.53
CA LEU A 138 11.96 1.99 -7.39
C LEU A 138 11.62 0.67 -8.11
N SER A 139 10.89 -0.25 -7.45
CA SER A 139 10.41 -1.49 -8.08
C SER A 139 9.36 -1.19 -9.16
N TYR A 140 8.48 -0.22 -8.90
CA TYR A 140 7.53 0.28 -9.90
C TYR A 140 8.26 0.88 -11.10
N LEU A 141 9.25 1.75 -10.87
CA LEU A 141 10.08 2.35 -11.91
C LEU A 141 10.83 1.30 -12.74
N ALA A 142 11.33 0.23 -12.11
CA ALA A 142 11.99 -0.87 -12.82
C ALA A 142 11.01 -1.67 -13.71
N THR A 143 9.72 -1.69 -13.33
CA THR A 143 8.68 -2.45 -14.05
C THR A 143 8.04 -1.63 -15.18
N PHE A 144 7.79 -0.35 -14.92
CA PHE A 144 6.97 0.52 -15.78
C PHE A 144 7.72 1.78 -16.25
N GLY A 145 8.80 2.19 -15.60
CA GLY A 145 9.35 3.54 -15.75
C GLY A 145 8.56 4.56 -14.91
N PRO A 146 8.83 5.87 -15.04
CA PRO A 146 8.15 6.91 -14.27
C PRO A 146 6.63 6.89 -14.52
N PRO A 147 5.81 7.07 -13.48
CA PRO A 147 4.38 7.24 -13.65
C PRO A 147 4.10 8.61 -14.29
N ASP A 148 3.01 8.71 -15.04
CA ASP A 148 2.55 9.99 -15.59
C ASP A 148 2.09 10.93 -14.47
N ILE A 149 1.45 10.34 -13.44
CA ILE A 149 0.98 11.03 -12.24
C ILE A 149 1.63 10.45 -10.99
N LEU A 150 2.35 11.29 -10.23
CA LEU A 150 2.79 10.95 -8.88
C LEU A 150 1.89 11.64 -7.86
N VAL A 151 1.18 10.84 -7.08
CA VAL A 151 0.46 11.31 -5.90
C VAL A 151 1.45 11.41 -4.74
N ILE A 152 1.49 12.56 -4.06
CA ILE A 152 2.38 12.80 -2.91
C ILE A 152 1.63 13.43 -1.74
N GLY A 153 2.13 13.23 -0.52
CA GLY A 153 1.56 13.85 0.66
C GLY A 153 1.78 13.06 1.95
N SER A 154 0.99 13.39 2.96
CA SER A 154 1.06 12.79 4.29
C SER A 154 0.30 11.46 4.43
N SER A 155 0.06 11.02 5.67
CA SER A 155 -0.82 9.87 5.97
C SER A 155 -2.24 10.07 5.45
N ARG A 156 -2.67 11.33 5.29
CA ARG A 156 -3.98 11.66 4.71
C ARG A 156 -4.06 11.29 3.23
N THR A 157 -2.93 11.24 2.55
CA THR A 157 -2.84 10.99 1.10
C THR A 157 -2.51 9.54 0.81
N ILE A 158 -1.63 8.91 1.60
CA ILE A 158 -1.38 7.47 1.46
C ILE A 158 -2.66 6.64 1.66
N GLN A 159 -3.57 7.12 2.52
CA GLN A 159 -4.87 6.49 2.78
C GLN A 159 -6.01 7.10 1.98
N GLY A 160 -5.90 8.36 1.54
CA GLY A 160 -7.02 9.14 1.03
C GLY A 160 -7.07 9.36 -0.48
N ILE A 161 -6.05 8.96 -1.24
CA ILE A 161 -6.08 8.99 -2.71
C ILE A 161 -5.69 7.61 -3.23
N ASN A 162 -6.66 6.88 -3.78
CA ASN A 162 -6.43 5.57 -4.36
C ASN A 162 -5.90 5.71 -5.81
N PRO A 163 -4.62 5.40 -6.08
CA PRO A 163 -4.01 5.59 -7.39
C PRO A 163 -4.59 4.64 -8.45
N GLN A 164 -5.00 3.43 -8.07
CA GLN A 164 -5.53 2.45 -9.02
C GLN A 164 -6.92 2.86 -9.52
N ILE A 165 -7.77 3.37 -8.63
CA ILE A 165 -9.09 3.89 -9.03
C ILE A 165 -8.92 5.14 -9.90
N LEU A 166 -8.03 6.06 -9.52
CA LEU A 166 -7.75 7.26 -10.31
C LEU A 166 -7.24 6.87 -11.71
N GLN A 167 -6.34 5.91 -11.79
CA GLN A 167 -5.82 5.40 -13.05
C GLN A 167 -6.93 4.79 -13.92
N THR A 168 -7.68 3.81 -13.39
CA THR A 168 -8.74 3.14 -14.15
C THR A 168 -9.79 4.12 -14.64
N ASP A 169 -10.21 5.08 -13.81
CA ASP A 169 -11.23 6.04 -14.22
C ASP A 169 -10.72 7.05 -15.26
N LEU A 170 -9.44 7.43 -15.22
CA LEU A 170 -8.81 8.26 -16.26
C LEU A 170 -8.65 7.46 -17.57
N GLU A 171 -8.24 6.19 -17.50
CA GLU A 171 -8.15 5.31 -18.66
C GLU A 171 -9.51 5.14 -19.36
N THR A 172 -10.60 4.97 -18.60
CA THR A 172 -11.96 4.89 -19.17
C THR A 172 -12.40 6.17 -19.89
N GLN A 173 -11.78 7.30 -19.57
CA GLN A 173 -12.02 8.60 -20.20
C GLN A 173 -11.06 8.88 -21.36
N GLY A 174 -10.20 7.92 -21.73
CA GLY A 174 -9.26 8.05 -22.85
C GLY A 174 -7.88 8.57 -22.48
N TYR A 175 -7.55 8.70 -21.19
CA TYR A 175 -6.21 9.11 -20.72
C TYR A 175 -5.42 7.88 -20.27
N PRO A 176 -4.52 7.31 -21.10
CA PRO A 176 -3.74 6.11 -20.78
C PRO A 176 -2.57 6.45 -19.86
N VAL A 177 -2.88 6.94 -18.66
CA VAL A 177 -1.89 7.38 -17.67
C VAL A 177 -1.58 6.27 -16.69
N ARG A 178 -0.44 6.38 -16.04
CA ARG A 178 -0.05 5.53 -14.93
C ARG A 178 0.11 6.34 -13.66
N VAL A 179 -0.41 5.81 -12.56
CA VAL A 179 -0.48 6.54 -11.29
C VAL A 179 0.20 5.76 -10.18
N PHE A 180 1.06 6.44 -9.41
CA PHE A 180 1.67 5.88 -8.20
C PHE A 180 1.49 6.84 -7.02
N ASN A 181 1.30 6.32 -5.80
CA ASN A 181 1.17 7.10 -4.58
C ASN A 181 2.43 7.01 -3.71
N PHE A 182 3.32 8.01 -3.82
CA PHE A 182 4.51 8.18 -2.98
C PHE A 182 4.20 9.12 -1.80
N SER A 183 3.33 8.67 -0.90
CA SER A 183 2.98 9.42 0.31
C SER A 183 3.63 8.83 1.55
N ILE A 184 3.98 9.67 2.50
CA ILE A 184 4.74 9.32 3.70
C ILE A 184 3.97 9.80 4.93
N ASN A 185 3.85 8.97 5.96
CA ASN A 185 3.19 9.38 7.19
C ASN A 185 3.83 10.65 7.78
N GLY A 186 2.99 11.65 8.06
CA GLY A 186 3.44 12.94 8.60
C GLY A 186 4.32 13.77 7.67
N ALA A 187 4.29 13.51 6.35
CA ALA A 187 4.98 14.38 5.39
C ALA A 187 4.51 15.82 5.51
N THR A 188 5.46 16.73 5.36
CA THR A 188 5.24 18.17 5.29
C THR A 188 5.75 18.68 3.93
N ALA A 189 5.61 19.98 3.68
CA ALA A 189 6.23 20.61 2.53
C ALA A 189 7.75 20.41 2.50
N GLN A 190 8.45 20.44 3.64
CA GLN A 190 9.89 20.15 3.72
C GLN A 190 10.22 18.71 3.28
N VAL A 191 9.44 17.72 3.73
CA VAL A 191 9.65 16.32 3.37
C VAL A 191 9.48 16.12 1.87
N MET A 192 8.38 16.61 1.28
CA MET A 192 8.12 16.45 -0.15
C MET A 192 9.10 17.22 -1.02
N ASN A 193 9.52 18.40 -0.56
CA ASN A 193 10.59 19.16 -1.19
C ASN A 193 11.92 18.37 -1.22
N PHE A 194 12.29 17.72 -0.11
CA PHE A 194 13.47 16.86 -0.05
C PHE A 194 13.34 15.64 -0.97
N VAL A 195 12.21 14.94 -0.93
CA VAL A 195 11.99 13.72 -1.74
C VAL A 195 12.15 14.02 -3.23
N LEU A 196 11.45 15.03 -3.74
CA LEU A 196 11.40 15.31 -5.18
C LEU A 196 12.65 16.03 -5.72
N GLN A 197 13.34 16.82 -4.89
CA GLN A 197 14.52 17.58 -5.35
C GLN A 197 15.85 16.92 -5.04
N ARG A 198 15.94 16.12 -3.96
CA ARG A 198 17.21 15.63 -3.43
C ARG A 198 17.31 14.12 -3.43
N LEU A 199 16.24 13.43 -3.07
CA LEU A 199 16.25 11.97 -2.99
C LEU A 199 16.12 11.34 -4.38
N LEU A 200 15.02 11.65 -5.09
CA LEU A 200 14.78 11.13 -6.43
C LEU A 200 15.68 11.79 -7.48
N THR A 201 15.88 11.11 -8.59
CA THR A 201 16.54 11.65 -9.78
C THR A 201 15.51 12.17 -10.78
N SER A 202 15.93 12.97 -11.75
CA SER A 202 14.97 13.63 -12.65
C SER A 202 14.26 12.71 -13.62
N ASP A 203 14.92 11.62 -14.01
CA ASP A 203 14.35 10.53 -14.82
C ASP A 203 13.32 9.69 -14.06
N GLN A 204 13.26 9.84 -12.73
CA GLN A 204 12.27 9.18 -11.89
C GLN A 204 11.00 10.03 -11.72
N LEU A 205 11.03 11.34 -12.04
CA LEU A 205 9.91 12.24 -11.74
C LEU A 205 8.75 12.09 -12.75
N PRO A 206 7.50 12.36 -12.32
CA PRO A 206 6.34 12.30 -13.19
C PRO A 206 6.23 13.53 -14.09
N ARG A 207 5.19 13.57 -14.92
CA ARG A 207 4.78 14.78 -15.67
C ARG A 207 3.74 15.62 -14.91
N LEU A 208 2.94 14.98 -14.06
CA LEU A 208 1.99 15.62 -13.16
C LEU A 208 2.20 15.16 -11.72
N VAL A 209 2.22 16.11 -10.78
CA VAL A 209 2.16 15.84 -9.36
C VAL A 209 0.77 16.19 -8.84
N ILE A 210 0.14 15.25 -8.13
CA ILE A 210 -1.05 15.51 -7.31
C ILE A 210 -0.61 15.51 -5.84
N TRP A 211 -0.59 16.67 -5.21
CA TRP A 211 -0.23 16.80 -3.80
C TRP A 211 -1.48 16.90 -2.94
N GLY A 212 -1.88 15.78 -2.33
CA GLY A 212 -2.91 15.79 -1.30
C GLY A 212 -2.32 16.16 0.06
N ASP A 213 -2.87 17.15 0.77
CA ASP A 213 -2.60 17.34 2.20
C ASP A 213 -3.53 18.37 2.85
N GLY A 214 -3.40 18.55 4.16
CA GLY A 214 -4.05 19.63 4.92
C GLY A 214 -3.08 20.62 5.55
N SER A 215 -3.63 21.56 6.30
CA SER A 215 -2.88 22.64 6.96
C SER A 215 -1.74 22.18 7.86
N ARG A 216 -1.83 20.97 8.45
CA ARG A 216 -0.79 20.38 9.30
C ARG A 216 0.56 20.24 8.59
N ALA A 217 0.56 19.94 7.28
CA ALA A 217 1.77 19.80 6.48
C ALA A 217 2.50 21.15 6.23
N PHE A 218 1.81 22.26 6.49
CA PHE A 218 2.29 23.62 6.24
C PHE A 218 2.47 24.44 7.52
N ASN A 219 2.10 23.91 8.68
CA ASN A 219 2.29 24.59 9.94
C ASN A 219 3.78 24.66 10.31
N SER A 220 4.37 25.83 10.15
CA SER A 220 5.79 26.11 10.41
C SER A 220 6.09 26.49 11.86
N ARG A 221 5.08 26.51 12.75
CA ARG A 221 5.27 26.89 14.16
C ARG A 221 5.61 25.72 15.07
N ARG A 222 5.83 24.54 14.50
CA ARG A 222 6.23 23.33 15.21
C ARG A 222 7.44 22.69 14.54
N VAL A 223 8.16 21.89 15.33
CA VAL A 223 9.22 21.05 14.79
C VAL A 223 8.61 20.02 13.85
N ASP A 224 9.20 19.90 12.68
CA ASP A 224 8.90 18.88 11.70
C ASP A 224 9.58 17.57 12.12
N ALA A 225 8.88 16.74 12.90
CA ALA A 225 9.45 15.51 13.44
C ALA A 225 9.87 14.52 12.33
N THR A 226 9.07 14.42 11.27
CA THR A 226 9.34 13.55 10.12
C THR A 226 10.64 13.98 9.43
N PHE A 227 10.77 15.28 9.14
CA PHE A 227 11.98 15.79 8.52
C PHE A 227 13.19 15.75 9.47
N ALA A 228 13.00 16.00 10.76
CA ALA A 228 14.06 15.87 11.76
C ALA A 228 14.62 14.44 11.86
N ASN A 229 13.78 13.41 11.68
CA ASN A 229 14.23 12.02 11.61
C ASN A 229 15.02 11.76 10.32
N ILE A 230 14.59 12.30 9.18
CA ILE A 230 15.34 12.24 7.92
C ILE A 230 16.72 12.86 8.11
N LEU A 231 16.82 14.08 8.66
CA LEU A 231 18.10 14.77 8.86
C LEU A 231 19.12 13.97 9.69
N LYS A 232 18.66 13.15 10.63
CA LYS A 232 19.51 12.31 11.50
C LYS A 232 19.86 10.95 10.87
N SER A 233 19.26 10.61 9.74
CA SER A 233 19.33 9.28 9.16
C SER A 233 20.64 9.03 8.38
N PRO A 234 21.10 7.77 8.27
CA PRO A 234 22.19 7.43 7.37
C PRO A 234 21.85 7.73 5.90
N GLY A 235 20.59 7.59 5.48
CA GLY A 235 20.14 7.90 4.13
C GLY A 235 20.32 9.37 3.77
N TYR A 236 20.03 10.30 4.69
CA TYR A 236 20.27 11.72 4.45
C TYR A 236 21.75 12.04 4.26
N ARG A 237 22.64 11.41 5.05
CA ARG A 237 24.10 11.55 4.85
C ARG A 237 24.54 11.02 3.48
N ALA A 238 23.97 9.91 3.03
CA ALA A 238 24.23 9.37 1.70
C ALA A 238 23.78 10.33 0.58
N VAL A 239 22.60 10.96 0.71
CA VAL A 239 22.14 11.99 -0.23
C VAL A 239 23.10 13.19 -0.27
N LEU A 240 23.63 13.62 0.89
CA LEU A 240 24.63 14.70 0.94
C LEU A 240 25.97 14.30 0.29
N ALA A 241 26.33 13.02 0.33
CA ALA A 241 27.49 12.47 -0.35
C ALA A 241 27.28 12.28 -1.87
N GLY A 242 26.10 12.61 -2.39
CA GLY A 242 25.75 12.47 -3.82
C GLY A 242 25.27 11.07 -4.20
N GLU A 243 25.07 10.16 -3.24
CA GLU A 243 24.48 8.85 -3.53
C GLU A 243 23.00 8.99 -3.92
N LYS A 244 22.56 8.09 -4.79
CA LYS A 244 21.17 7.99 -5.23
C LYS A 244 20.58 6.61 -4.91
N PRO A 245 19.28 6.54 -4.56
CA PRO A 245 18.58 5.27 -4.39
C PRO A 245 18.66 4.38 -5.65
N GLY A 246 18.82 3.08 -5.45
CA GLY A 246 18.89 2.11 -6.54
C GLY A 246 19.18 0.69 -6.06
N PHE A 247 19.05 -0.28 -6.98
CA PHE A 247 19.20 -1.72 -6.67
C PHE A 247 20.67 -2.21 -6.65
N SER A 248 21.66 -1.31 -6.61
CA SER A 248 23.07 -1.71 -6.64
C SER A 248 23.48 -2.45 -5.37
N ASN A 249 23.74 -3.76 -5.50
CA ASN A 249 24.38 -4.70 -4.57
C ASN A 249 24.35 -4.31 -3.07
N ARG A 250 23.15 -4.14 -2.51
CA ARG A 250 22.90 -3.84 -1.10
C ARG A 250 22.21 -5.06 -0.48
N ALA A 251 22.70 -5.50 0.69
CA ALA A 251 22.17 -6.66 1.41
C ALA A 251 20.65 -6.55 1.64
N SER A 252 19.93 -7.65 1.53
CA SER A 252 18.49 -7.65 1.80
C SER A 252 18.21 -7.21 3.23
N ILE A 253 17.10 -6.50 3.41
CA ILE A 253 16.67 -6.02 4.73
C ILE A 253 15.38 -6.73 5.15
N PRO A 254 15.35 -7.32 6.36
CA PRO A 254 14.15 -7.97 6.87
C PRO A 254 13.14 -6.93 7.40
N ARG A 255 12.45 -6.20 6.51
CA ARG A 255 11.12 -5.53 6.72
C ARG A 255 10.68 -4.63 5.53
N PRO A 256 9.37 -4.29 5.37
CA PRO A 256 8.16 -4.84 6.03
C PRO A 256 7.01 -5.23 5.05
N PRO A 257 6.01 -6.02 5.49
CA PRO A 257 4.69 -6.02 4.88
C PRO A 257 3.83 -5.08 5.71
N SER A 258 3.90 -3.77 5.44
CA SER A 258 2.74 -2.96 5.78
C SER A 258 1.57 -3.40 4.88
N SER A 259 0.38 -2.86 5.12
CA SER A 259 -0.74 -3.06 4.19
C SER A 259 -0.64 -2.15 2.96
N ILE A 260 0.46 -1.40 2.77
CA ILE A 260 0.69 -0.60 1.57
C ILE A 260 0.80 -1.55 0.37
N ASN A 261 -0.02 -1.33 -0.65
CA ASN A 261 -0.05 -2.16 -1.84
C ASN A 261 1.05 -1.76 -2.85
N ALA A 262 1.13 -2.50 -3.96
CA ALA A 262 2.14 -2.28 -5.00
C ALA A 262 2.10 -0.90 -5.68
N TYR A 263 1.02 -0.13 -5.51
CA TYR A 263 0.86 1.23 -6.05
C TYR A 263 1.08 2.32 -5.00
N GLY A 264 1.60 1.94 -3.82
CA GLY A 264 1.92 2.87 -2.73
C GLY A 264 0.70 3.34 -1.93
N PHE A 265 -0.44 2.67 -2.06
CA PHE A 265 -1.69 3.01 -1.36
C PHE A 265 -1.90 2.14 -0.11
N LEU A 266 -2.32 2.77 0.99
CA LEU A 266 -2.66 2.10 2.24
C LEU A 266 -4.19 2.03 2.40
N PRO A 267 -4.84 0.90 2.09
CA PRO A 267 -6.27 0.72 2.35
C PRO A 267 -6.54 0.64 3.85
N VAL A 268 -7.53 1.40 4.31
CA VAL A 268 -8.05 1.34 5.68
C VAL A 268 -9.54 1.04 5.61
N ALA A 269 -9.96 -0.06 6.22
CA ALA A 269 -11.36 -0.52 6.19
C ALA A 269 -12.21 0.05 7.33
N ASP A 270 -11.58 0.65 8.34
CA ASP A 270 -12.28 1.21 9.50
C ASP A 270 -13.27 2.31 9.08
N VAL A 271 -14.35 2.41 9.85
CA VAL A 271 -15.37 3.44 9.67
C VAL A 271 -15.47 4.24 10.96
N PHE A 272 -15.32 5.56 10.83
CA PHE A 272 -15.35 6.48 11.96
C PHE A 272 -16.76 6.57 12.54
N ASP A 273 -16.94 6.00 13.73
CA ASP A 273 -18.09 6.24 14.59
C ASP A 273 -17.63 7.05 15.81
N PRO A 274 -17.97 8.34 15.93
CA PRO A 274 -17.56 9.17 17.06
C PRO A 274 -17.96 8.59 18.43
N ALA A 275 -19.13 7.93 18.52
CA ALA A 275 -19.63 7.41 19.78
C ALA A 275 -18.80 6.21 20.27
N ALA A 276 -18.35 5.35 19.35
CA ALA A 276 -17.49 4.22 19.66
C ALA A 276 -16.01 4.66 19.78
N PHE A 277 -15.52 5.47 18.84
CA PHE A 277 -14.12 5.90 18.77
C PHE A 277 -13.65 6.60 20.04
N TYR A 278 -14.47 7.53 20.57
CA TYR A 278 -14.11 8.30 21.76
C TYR A 278 -14.26 7.54 23.08
N GLN A 279 -14.70 6.27 23.05
CA GLN A 279 -14.58 5.38 24.22
C GLN A 279 -13.16 4.83 24.35
N THR A 280 -12.43 4.69 23.23
CA THR A 280 -11.05 4.16 23.20
C THR A 280 -10.00 5.27 23.16
N TYR A 281 -10.25 6.32 22.37
CA TYR A 281 -9.31 7.42 22.18
C TYR A 281 -9.85 8.70 22.82
N PRO A 282 -9.06 9.46 23.59
CA PRO A 282 -9.54 10.70 24.19
C PRO A 282 -9.82 11.75 23.10
N ARG A 283 -10.92 12.47 23.25
CA ARG A 283 -11.24 13.61 22.37
C ARG A 283 -10.30 14.78 22.66
N ILE A 284 -9.48 15.16 21.68
CA ILE A 284 -8.55 16.29 21.79
C ILE A 284 -9.13 17.49 21.03
N SER A 285 -9.59 18.50 21.77
CA SER A 285 -9.97 19.80 21.19
C SER A 285 -8.78 20.42 20.45
N GLY A 286 -9.05 21.11 19.34
CA GLY A 286 -8.04 21.82 18.56
C GLY A 286 -7.21 22.81 19.38
N ARG A 287 -7.76 23.37 20.46
CA ARG A 287 -7.04 24.27 21.38
C ARG A 287 -5.81 23.61 22.02
N TYR A 288 -5.85 22.31 22.22
CA TYR A 288 -4.80 21.50 22.85
C TYR A 288 -4.07 20.58 21.85
N ASP A 289 -4.40 20.69 20.56
CA ASP A 289 -3.76 19.90 19.53
C ASP A 289 -2.44 20.53 19.09
N GLY A 290 -1.32 19.87 19.40
CA GLY A 290 0.02 20.34 19.03
C GLY A 290 0.31 20.41 17.52
N PHE A 291 -0.61 19.93 16.67
CA PHE A 291 -0.56 20.18 15.22
C PHE A 291 -1.16 21.54 14.83
N TYR A 292 -2.00 22.13 15.68
CA TYR A 292 -2.70 23.41 15.47
C TYR A 292 -2.34 24.49 16.50
N ASN A 293 -1.59 24.17 17.55
CA ASN A 293 -1.18 25.14 18.55
C ASN A 293 0.30 24.96 18.94
N PRO A 294 1.18 25.91 18.59
CA PRO A 294 0.94 27.12 17.79
C PRO A 294 0.69 26.82 16.30
N PHE A 295 0.00 27.73 15.59
CA PHE A 295 -0.25 27.65 14.14
C PHE A 295 0.34 28.83 13.38
N GLY A 296 0.98 28.55 12.24
CA GLY A 296 1.42 29.61 11.33
C GLY A 296 1.93 29.07 10.00
N LEU A 297 1.56 29.77 8.93
CA LEU A 297 1.79 29.37 7.54
C LEU A 297 3.00 30.09 6.90
N THR A 298 3.79 30.78 7.72
CA THR A 298 5.03 31.45 7.31
C THR A 298 6.23 30.73 7.91
N GLY A 299 7.34 30.65 7.16
CA GLY A 299 8.57 29.98 7.60
C GLY A 299 8.98 28.87 6.63
N LEU A 300 9.61 27.82 7.18
CA LEU A 300 10.26 26.77 6.40
C LEU A 300 9.31 26.05 5.47
N GLN A 301 8.07 25.74 5.89
CA GLN A 301 7.14 25.02 5.03
C GLN A 301 6.72 25.83 3.81
N LEU A 302 6.52 27.15 3.96
CA LEU A 302 6.27 28.04 2.81
C LEU A 302 7.50 28.17 1.91
N GLY A 303 8.70 28.21 2.49
CA GLY A 303 9.96 28.18 1.73
C GLY A 303 10.08 26.90 0.89
N SER A 304 9.77 25.75 1.48
CA SER A 304 9.78 24.46 0.81
C SER A 304 8.70 24.32 -0.26
N LEU A 305 7.50 24.85 -0.04
CA LEU A 305 6.48 24.94 -1.09
C LEU A 305 7.01 25.70 -2.31
N ARG A 306 7.53 26.91 -2.08
CA ARG A 306 8.07 27.76 -3.16
C ARG A 306 9.22 27.10 -3.90
N SER A 307 10.14 26.49 -3.16
CA SER A 307 11.27 25.77 -3.74
C SER A 307 10.78 24.60 -4.60
N LEU A 308 9.84 23.80 -4.09
CA LEU A 308 9.29 22.67 -4.81
C LEU A 308 8.55 23.10 -6.07
N VAL A 309 7.65 24.07 -6.00
CA VAL A 309 6.91 24.56 -7.17
C VAL A 309 7.88 25.12 -8.22
N GLY A 310 8.89 25.91 -7.81
CA GLY A 310 9.91 26.41 -8.72
C GLY A 310 10.71 25.28 -9.39
N TYR A 311 11.05 24.23 -8.64
CA TYR A 311 11.72 23.06 -9.18
C TYR A 311 10.85 22.30 -10.18
N LEU A 312 9.59 21.99 -9.84
CA LEU A 312 8.67 21.31 -10.75
C LEU A 312 8.49 22.08 -12.07
N LYS A 313 8.32 23.40 -11.98
CA LYS A 313 8.26 24.27 -13.16
C LYS A 313 9.53 24.23 -14.01
N SER A 314 10.71 24.25 -13.39
CA SER A 314 11.98 24.13 -14.13
C SER A 314 12.14 22.79 -14.87
N ARG A 315 11.32 21.80 -14.52
CA ARG A 315 11.28 20.47 -15.13
C ARG A 315 10.05 20.25 -16.03
N ASN A 316 9.22 21.28 -16.25
CA ASN A 316 7.93 21.18 -16.94
C ASN A 316 7.01 20.12 -16.32
N ILE A 317 7.00 20.05 -14.98
CA ILE A 317 6.11 19.16 -14.22
C ILE A 317 4.98 20.01 -13.65
N GLU A 318 3.75 19.62 -13.98
CA GLU A 318 2.54 20.28 -13.50
C GLU A 318 2.25 19.91 -12.03
N LEU A 319 1.59 20.81 -11.30
CA LEU A 319 1.17 20.57 -9.92
C LEU A 319 -0.31 20.88 -9.74
N VAL A 320 -1.03 19.91 -9.20
CA VAL A 320 -2.38 20.05 -8.64
C VAL A 320 -2.30 19.78 -7.14
N TYR A 321 -2.66 20.76 -6.33
CA TYR A 321 -2.78 20.59 -4.89
C TYR A 321 -4.22 20.22 -4.52
N VAL A 322 -4.41 19.18 -3.72
CA VAL A 322 -5.72 18.71 -3.26
C VAL A 322 -5.82 18.92 -1.75
N HIS A 323 -6.67 19.86 -1.33
CA HIS A 323 -6.93 20.08 0.08
C HIS A 323 -7.95 19.05 0.57
N LEU A 324 -7.45 17.95 1.14
CA LEU A 324 -8.27 16.78 1.48
C LEU A 324 -9.32 17.11 2.56
N PRO A 325 -10.50 16.45 2.50
CA PRO A 325 -11.59 16.66 3.46
C PRO A 325 -11.22 16.23 4.89
N LEU A 326 -11.89 16.84 5.86
CA LEU A 326 -11.85 16.48 7.28
C LEU A 326 -13.27 16.23 7.77
N SER A 327 -13.45 15.33 8.75
CA SER A 327 -14.76 15.13 9.37
C SER A 327 -15.21 16.41 10.08
N GLY A 328 -16.52 16.59 10.21
CA GLY A 328 -17.09 17.71 10.95
C GLY A 328 -16.73 17.66 12.44
N ASP A 329 -16.50 16.46 12.98
CA ASP A 329 -16.08 16.26 14.36
C ASP A 329 -14.65 16.76 14.63
N TYR A 330 -13.75 16.58 13.65
CA TYR A 330 -12.37 17.08 13.73
C TYR A 330 -12.28 18.59 13.49
N LEU A 331 -13.07 19.11 12.55
CA LEU A 331 -13.22 20.55 12.26
C LEU A 331 -14.06 21.27 13.32
N ASP A 332 -13.60 21.22 14.56
CA ASP A 332 -14.18 21.99 15.66
C ASP A 332 -14.04 23.51 15.48
N ASP A 333 -14.67 24.28 16.36
CA ASP A 333 -14.70 25.75 16.31
C ASP A 333 -13.31 26.39 16.42
N PHE A 334 -12.27 25.63 16.81
CA PHE A 334 -10.90 26.10 16.84
C PHE A 334 -10.14 25.78 15.55
N ARG A 335 -10.27 24.56 15.01
CA ARG A 335 -9.55 24.14 13.81
C ARG A 335 -10.15 24.73 12.53
N LEU A 336 -11.48 24.83 12.43
CA LEU A 336 -12.13 25.31 11.21
C LEU A 336 -11.64 26.70 10.77
N PRO A 337 -11.55 27.73 11.64
CA PRO A 337 -10.99 29.02 11.24
C PRO A 337 -9.52 28.96 10.79
N LEU A 338 -8.73 28.03 11.33
CA LEU A 338 -7.31 27.85 10.95
C LEU A 338 -7.17 27.17 9.58
N ASP A 339 -7.99 26.16 9.31
CA ASP A 339 -8.06 25.53 7.99
C ASP A 339 -8.66 26.49 6.94
N GLN A 340 -9.61 27.37 7.28
CA GLN A 340 -10.07 28.44 6.39
C GLN A 340 -8.97 29.45 6.05
N ARG A 341 -8.11 29.80 7.02
CA ARG A 341 -6.89 30.60 6.75
C ARG A 341 -5.94 29.85 5.82
N PHE A 342 -5.86 28.52 5.94
CA PHE A 342 -5.07 27.69 5.05
C PHE A 342 -5.65 27.63 3.62
N GLN A 343 -6.99 27.59 3.46
CA GLN A 343 -7.64 27.71 2.14
C GLN A 343 -7.23 29.02 1.45
N GLN A 344 -7.32 30.16 2.15
CA GLN A 344 -6.90 31.47 1.62
C GLN A 344 -5.40 31.50 1.28
N PHE A 345 -4.58 30.89 2.12
CA PHE A 345 -3.14 30.73 1.87
C PHE A 345 -2.87 29.94 0.59
N LEU A 346 -3.53 28.79 0.39
CA LEU A 346 -3.39 27.96 -0.80
C LEU A 346 -3.78 28.73 -2.05
N GLN A 347 -4.93 29.42 -2.05
CA GLN A 347 -5.36 30.24 -3.17
C GLN A 347 -4.35 31.35 -3.50
N THR A 348 -3.82 32.02 -2.47
CA THR A 348 -2.78 33.04 -2.65
C THR A 348 -1.51 32.45 -3.23
N GLN A 349 -1.07 31.28 -2.76
CA GLN A 349 0.15 30.65 -3.28
C GLN A 349 -0.06 30.09 -4.68
N SER A 350 -1.23 29.53 -4.98
CA SER A 350 -1.63 29.05 -6.29
C SER A 350 -1.54 30.15 -7.34
N GLN A 351 -2.13 31.32 -7.07
CA GLN A 351 -2.08 32.46 -7.98
C GLN A 351 -0.65 33.00 -8.17
N ARG A 352 0.13 33.08 -7.08
CA ARG A 352 1.50 33.63 -7.13
C ARG A 352 2.51 32.68 -7.78
N GLN A 353 2.34 31.39 -7.56
CA GLN A 353 3.32 30.38 -7.95
C GLN A 353 2.85 29.56 -9.15
N GLY A 354 1.60 29.69 -9.58
CA GLY A 354 1.02 29.07 -10.78
C GLY A 354 0.90 27.55 -10.70
N PHE A 355 0.18 27.05 -9.70
CA PHE A 355 -0.27 25.64 -9.58
C PHE A 355 -1.77 25.60 -9.32
N ALA A 356 -2.45 24.50 -9.64
CA ALA A 356 -3.90 24.38 -9.45
C ALA A 356 -4.26 23.94 -8.02
N VAL A 357 -5.45 24.34 -7.53
CA VAL A 357 -5.96 23.93 -6.21
C VAL A 357 -7.36 23.37 -6.36
N ILE A 358 -7.53 22.13 -5.89
CA ILE A 358 -8.82 21.47 -5.69
C ILE A 358 -9.08 21.47 -4.18
N ASP A 359 -10.09 22.22 -3.74
CA ASP A 359 -10.37 22.39 -2.32
C ASP A 359 -11.57 21.56 -1.87
N LEU A 360 -11.30 20.49 -1.12
CA LEU A 360 -12.30 19.52 -0.68
C LEU A 360 -12.52 19.55 0.84
N LEU A 361 -11.90 20.51 1.56
CA LEU A 361 -11.88 20.55 3.04
C LEU A 361 -13.25 20.30 3.68
N LEU A 362 -14.27 20.99 3.17
CA LEU A 362 -15.62 21.02 3.74
C LEU A 362 -16.54 19.93 3.19
N GLN A 363 -16.07 19.11 2.24
CA GLN A 363 -16.82 17.95 1.80
C GLN A 363 -16.97 16.95 2.95
N TRP A 364 -18.10 16.25 2.97
CA TRP A 364 -18.35 15.13 3.87
C TRP A 364 -18.26 15.41 5.38
N ARG A 365 -18.38 16.67 5.80
CA ARG A 365 -18.38 17.03 7.24
C ARG A 365 -19.40 16.24 8.08
N GLN A 366 -20.51 15.81 7.48
CA GLN A 366 -21.57 15.03 8.14
C GLN A 366 -21.62 13.56 7.67
N GLN A 367 -20.58 13.09 6.96
CA GLN A 367 -20.55 11.77 6.34
C GLN A 367 -19.35 10.97 6.85
N ASN A 368 -19.39 10.62 8.14
CA ASN A 368 -18.31 9.89 8.81
C ASN A 368 -18.00 8.52 8.16
N ALA A 369 -18.92 7.97 7.36
CA ALA A 369 -18.73 6.75 6.59
C ALA A 369 -17.53 6.79 5.62
N PHE A 370 -17.05 7.97 5.24
CA PHE A 370 -15.86 8.15 4.39
C PHE A 370 -14.55 8.25 5.16
N PHE A 371 -14.60 8.22 6.50
CA PHE A 371 -13.46 8.43 7.36
C PHE A 371 -13.15 7.16 8.16
N ALA A 372 -11.87 6.90 8.41
CA ALA A 372 -11.40 5.84 9.30
C ALA A 372 -11.30 6.34 10.75
N ASP A 373 -10.91 7.61 10.89
CA ASP A 373 -10.82 8.34 12.15
C ASP A 373 -11.22 9.81 11.88
N PRO A 374 -11.26 10.70 12.89
CA PRO A 374 -11.70 12.08 12.66
C PRO A 374 -10.95 12.84 11.54
N SER A 375 -9.72 12.45 11.20
CA SER A 375 -8.84 13.18 10.27
C SER A 375 -8.33 12.41 9.05
N HIS A 376 -8.53 11.10 8.99
CA HIS A 376 -8.10 10.25 7.88
C HIS A 376 -9.30 9.64 7.15
N LEU A 377 -9.24 9.68 5.82
CA LEU A 377 -10.19 8.97 4.97
C LEU A 377 -9.97 7.45 5.08
N ASN A 378 -11.06 6.70 4.96
CA ASN A 378 -11.00 5.26 4.77
C ASN A 378 -10.98 4.92 3.27
N GLN A 379 -10.95 3.63 2.94
CA GLN A 379 -10.90 3.15 1.56
C GLN A 379 -12.09 3.62 0.70
N ALA A 380 -13.29 3.80 1.30
CA ALA A 380 -14.46 4.30 0.59
C ALA A 380 -14.27 5.79 0.26
N GLY A 381 -13.83 6.59 1.23
CA GLY A 381 -13.50 8.00 1.02
C GLY A 381 -12.40 8.17 -0.02
N ALA A 382 -11.36 7.34 0.02
CA ALA A 382 -10.26 7.36 -0.94
C ALA A 382 -10.70 7.03 -2.37
N THR A 383 -11.60 6.07 -2.52
CA THR A 383 -12.22 5.72 -3.80
C THR A 383 -13.03 6.90 -4.34
N SER A 384 -13.84 7.54 -3.50
CA SER A 384 -14.65 8.70 -3.90
C SER A 384 -13.80 9.93 -4.23
N ILE A 385 -12.67 10.16 -3.56
CA ILE A 385 -11.71 11.22 -3.94
C ILE A 385 -11.07 10.90 -5.29
N ALA A 386 -10.59 9.67 -5.49
CA ALA A 386 -9.98 9.27 -6.75
C ALA A 386 -10.94 9.44 -7.95
N GLN A 387 -12.21 9.04 -7.80
CA GLN A 387 -13.28 9.25 -8.79
C GLN A 387 -13.55 10.73 -9.09
N GLN A 388 -13.53 11.58 -8.06
CA GLN A 388 -13.67 13.03 -8.25
C GLN A 388 -12.49 13.61 -9.00
N LEU A 389 -11.26 13.27 -8.61
CA LEU A 389 -10.04 13.75 -9.27
C LEU A 389 -9.96 13.30 -10.74
N ALA A 390 -10.40 12.08 -11.06
CA ALA A 390 -10.43 11.58 -12.42
C ALA A 390 -11.35 12.39 -13.36
N ARG A 391 -12.33 13.11 -12.79
CA ARG A 391 -13.31 13.92 -13.54
C ARG A 391 -13.11 15.42 -13.33
N ASP A 392 -12.12 15.80 -12.53
CA ASP A 392 -11.90 17.19 -12.16
C ASP A 392 -11.35 17.97 -13.36
N PRO A 393 -11.98 19.09 -13.77
CA PRO A 393 -11.52 19.85 -14.93
C PRO A 393 -10.07 20.32 -14.84
N LEU A 394 -9.55 20.61 -13.64
CA LEU A 394 -8.17 21.06 -13.47
C LEU A 394 -7.19 19.91 -13.69
N VAL A 395 -7.53 18.69 -13.23
CA VAL A 395 -6.70 17.49 -13.51
C VAL A 395 -6.69 17.22 -15.01
N LEU A 396 -7.87 17.21 -15.64
CA LEU A 396 -7.99 16.96 -17.07
C LEU A 396 -7.29 18.04 -17.92
N GLU A 397 -7.40 19.31 -17.55
CA GLU A 397 -6.66 20.41 -18.19
C GLU A 397 -5.15 20.17 -18.14
N LYS A 398 -4.62 19.77 -16.98
CA LYS A 398 -3.20 19.46 -16.85
C LYS A 398 -2.78 18.27 -17.69
N LEU A 399 -3.59 17.21 -17.76
CA LEU A 399 -3.30 16.06 -18.61
C LEU A 399 -3.32 16.41 -20.10
N ASN A 400 -4.28 17.22 -20.55
CA ASN A 400 -4.34 17.68 -21.94
C ASN A 400 -3.14 18.56 -22.32
N ALA A 401 -2.55 19.28 -21.37
CA ALA A 401 -1.32 20.04 -21.60
C ALA A 401 -0.05 19.17 -21.69
N LEU A 402 -0.17 17.86 -21.42
CA LEU A 402 0.91 16.88 -21.55
C LEU A 402 0.89 16.13 -22.89
N GLU A 403 -0.16 16.23 -23.69
CA GLU A 403 -0.16 15.77 -25.08
C GLU A 403 0.54 16.78 -26.00
#